data_AF-A0A7R9USZ8-F1
#
_entry.id   AF-A0A7R9USZ8-F1
#
_cell.length_a   1.000
_cell.length_b   1.000
_cell.length_c   1.000
_cell.angle_alpha   90.00
_cell.angle_beta   90.00
_cell.angle_gamma   90.00
#
_symmetry.space_group_name_H-M   'P 1'
#
loop_
_entity.id
_entity.type
_entity.pdbx_description
1 polymer ?
#
loop_
_entity_poly.entity_id
_entity_poly.type
_entity_poly.pdbx_seq_one_letter_code
_entity_poly.pdbx_strand_id
1 'polypeptide(L)'
;ACTQSMKFLSFRELPTGINAIVAIACYSGYNQEDSVIMNQSSIDRGFFRSVQYKTYKDEVNKVGLDLAEQFERPQRDVCQGMKFANYEKIDEDGLCCPGVRVSGGDIIIGKTTPLERTEEDLDPMQAKFTKRDMSTRMKMSESGIVDQVMLSTNESGLKFCKV
;
A
#
# COMPACT_ATOMS: atom_id res chain seq x y z
N ALA A 1 4.83 31.18 22.01
CA ALA A 1 4.25 32.40 21.39
C ALA A 1 3.16 31.97 20.41
N CYS A 2 2.03 32.67 20.32
CA CYS A 2 0.99 32.42 19.32
C CYS A 2 0.46 33.75 18.79
N THR A 3 0.13 33.82 17.50
CA THR A 3 -0.45 35.03 16.91
C THR A 3 -1.97 35.01 17.09
N GLN A 4 -2.62 36.19 17.05
CA GLN A 4 -4.08 36.25 17.15
C GLN A 4 -4.77 35.59 15.95
N SER A 5 -4.14 35.63 14.77
CA SER A 5 -4.65 34.97 13.55
C SER A 5 -4.80 33.46 13.72
N MET A 6 -3.94 32.82 14.51
CA MET A 6 -4.02 31.38 14.79
C MET A 6 -5.30 30.98 15.52
N LYS A 7 -5.96 31.92 16.23
CA LYS A 7 -7.26 31.66 16.87
C LYS A 7 -8.39 31.57 15.86
N PHE A 8 -8.36 32.41 14.82
CA PHE A 8 -9.36 32.37 13.75
C PHE A 8 -9.18 31.15 12.83
N LEU A 9 -7.97 30.61 12.76
CA LEU A 9 -7.64 29.39 11.99
C LEU A 9 -7.83 28.09 12.79
N SER A 10 -8.28 28.16 14.05
CA SER A 10 -8.41 27.01 14.95
C SER A 10 -7.13 26.16 15.06
N PHE A 11 -5.94 26.75 14.90
CA PHE A 11 -4.68 26.01 14.93
C PHE A 11 -4.38 25.35 16.29
N ARG A 12 -5.00 25.85 17.36
CA ARG A 12 -4.89 25.24 18.69
C ARG A 12 -5.61 23.88 18.77
N GLU A 13 -6.61 23.65 17.93
CA GLU A 13 -7.37 22.40 17.89
C GLU A 13 -6.63 21.33 17.09
N LEU A 14 -5.94 21.73 16.01
CA LEU A 14 -5.14 20.85 15.15
C LEU A 14 -3.72 21.42 14.98
N PRO A 15 -2.87 21.37 16.02
CA PRO A 15 -1.53 21.91 15.95
C PRO A 15 -0.61 21.03 15.10
N THR A 16 0.34 21.65 14.40
CA THR A 16 1.39 20.95 13.67
C THR A 16 2.74 21.14 14.35
N GLY A 17 3.23 20.08 15.01
CA GLY A 17 4.56 20.04 15.65
C GLY A 17 4.54 19.93 17.17
N ILE A 18 5.74 19.97 17.76
CA ILE A 18 5.97 19.79 19.21
C ILE A 18 6.95 20.86 19.67
N ASN A 19 6.73 21.39 20.88
CA ASN A 19 7.69 22.31 21.50
C ASN A 19 8.98 21.56 21.83
N ALA A 20 10.12 22.10 21.38
CA ALA A 20 11.44 21.55 21.63
C ALA A 20 12.26 22.48 22.56
N ILE A 21 13.14 21.90 23.37
CA ILE A 21 14.18 22.65 24.07
C ILE A 21 15.39 22.69 23.16
N VAL A 22 15.87 23.89 22.84
CA VAL A 22 16.97 24.12 21.89
C VAL A 22 18.16 24.73 22.61
N ALA A 23 19.34 24.15 22.43
CA ALA A 23 20.61 24.70 22.87
C ALA A 23 21.42 25.17 21.65
N ILE A 24 21.89 26.42 21.68
CA ILE A 24 22.71 27.01 20.62
C ILE A 24 24.16 26.92 21.05
N ALA A 25 24.89 25.93 20.53
CA ALA A 25 26.30 25.72 20.82
C ALA A 25 26.97 24.92 19.70
N CYS A 26 28.27 25.11 19.49
CA CYS A 26 29.08 24.22 18.66
C CYS A 26 29.42 22.98 19.49
N TYR A 27 28.98 21.79 19.07
CA TYR A 27 29.24 20.56 19.81
C TYR A 27 29.60 19.41 18.87
N SER A 28 30.73 18.75 19.10
CA SER A 28 31.21 17.56 18.37
C SER A 28 31.41 17.68 16.84
N GLY A 29 31.05 18.80 16.21
CA GLY A 29 31.14 19.01 14.77
C GLY A 29 29.94 18.46 13.97
N TYR A 30 29.11 17.59 14.56
CA TYR A 30 27.92 17.00 13.90
C TYR A 30 26.71 17.95 13.76
N ASN A 31 26.87 19.23 14.10
CA ASN A 31 25.84 20.27 13.94
C ASN A 31 26.28 21.42 13.01
N GLN A 32 27.16 21.13 12.06
CA GLN A 32 27.58 22.06 11.01
C GLN A 32 26.71 21.91 9.75
N GLU A 33 26.71 22.91 8.87
CA GLU A 33 26.05 22.87 7.55
C GLU A 33 24.61 22.33 7.62
N ASP A 34 23.76 23.03 8.38
CA ASP A 34 22.34 22.73 8.59
C ASP A 34 22.01 21.42 9.33
N SER A 35 23.03 20.74 9.89
CA SER A 35 22.83 19.55 10.71
C SER A 35 22.41 19.90 12.14
N VAL A 36 21.59 19.03 12.75
CA VAL A 36 21.14 19.17 14.14
C VAL A 36 21.41 17.90 14.95
N ILE A 37 21.83 18.07 16.20
CA ILE A 37 22.02 16.97 17.14
C ILE A 37 20.76 16.82 17.99
N MET A 38 20.22 15.61 18.07
CA MET A 38 19.01 15.29 18.84
C MET A 38 19.29 14.40 20.04
N ASN A 39 18.47 14.53 21.08
CA ASN A 39 18.55 13.69 22.27
C ASN A 39 17.88 12.33 22.01
N GLN A 40 18.67 11.25 22.00
CA GLN A 40 18.17 9.89 21.79
C GLN A 40 17.07 9.50 22.78
N SER A 41 17.23 9.83 24.07
CA SER A 41 16.23 9.50 25.09
C SER A 41 14.88 10.19 24.86
N SER A 42 14.86 11.35 24.20
CA SER A 42 13.61 12.00 23.80
C SER A 42 12.95 11.25 22.64
N ILE A 43 13.74 10.81 21.65
CA ILE A 43 13.25 10.04 20.50
C ILE A 43 12.63 8.72 20.96
N ASP A 44 13.30 8.01 21.87
CA ASP A 44 12.82 6.73 22.41
C ASP A 44 11.49 6.88 23.17
N ARG A 45 11.24 8.06 23.76
CA ARG A 45 9.98 8.42 24.43
C ARG A 45 8.88 8.88 23.45
N GLY A 46 9.14 8.81 22.14
CA GLY A 46 8.17 9.13 21.09
C GLY A 46 8.24 10.56 20.55
N PHE A 47 9.30 11.32 20.86
CA PHE A 47 9.47 12.66 20.30
C PHE A 47 9.50 12.61 18.77
N PHE A 48 8.58 13.34 18.13
CA PHE A 48 8.36 13.36 16.68
C PHE A 48 7.99 12.02 16.02
N ARG A 49 7.51 11.02 16.77
CA ARG A 49 6.98 9.79 16.17
C ARG A 49 5.72 10.11 15.36
N SER A 50 5.68 9.69 14.10
CA SER A 50 4.53 9.82 13.22
C SER A 50 4.04 8.45 12.73
N VAL A 51 2.79 8.40 12.29
CA VAL A 51 2.18 7.24 11.63
C VAL A 51 1.83 7.66 10.21
N GLN A 52 2.22 6.87 9.22
CA GLN A 52 1.91 7.10 7.83
C GLN A 52 0.92 6.06 7.34
N TYR A 53 -0.22 6.51 6.84
CA TYR A 53 -1.21 5.67 6.17
C TYR A 53 -1.06 5.81 4.66
N LYS A 54 -1.16 4.68 3.95
CA LYS A 54 -1.11 4.63 2.50
C LYS A 54 -2.17 3.67 2.01
N THR A 55 -3.02 4.16 1.11
CA THR A 55 -4.11 3.37 0.54
C THR A 55 -3.75 2.91 -0.85
N TYR A 56 -3.91 1.62 -1.08
CA TYR A 56 -3.89 0.96 -2.37
C TYR A 56 -5.33 0.71 -2.81
N LYS A 57 -5.65 1.12 -4.03
CA LYS A 57 -6.98 0.95 -4.61
C LYS A 57 -6.87 0.12 -5.87
N ASP A 58 -7.80 -0.80 -6.05
CA ASP A 58 -7.94 -1.57 -7.28
C ASP A 58 -9.42 -1.80 -7.57
N GLU A 59 -9.78 -1.93 -8.83
CA GLU A 59 -11.15 -2.14 -9.28
C GLU A 59 -11.20 -3.22 -10.34
N VAL A 60 -12.28 -4.01 -10.33
CA VAL A 60 -12.54 -5.01 -11.36
C VAL A 60 -12.98 -4.30 -12.63
N ASN A 61 -12.25 -4.52 -13.73
CA ASN A 61 -12.68 -4.05 -15.04
C ASN A 61 -13.38 -5.15 -15.83
N LYS A 62 -14.27 -4.75 -16.74
CA LYS A 62 -14.78 -5.65 -17.76
C LYS A 62 -13.72 -5.80 -18.85
N VAL A 63 -13.53 -7.04 -19.32
CA VAL A 63 -12.66 -7.38 -20.43
C VAL A 63 -13.55 -7.93 -21.54
N GLY A 64 -13.70 -7.19 -22.63
CA GLY A 64 -14.63 -7.56 -23.69
C GLY A 64 -16.11 -7.45 -23.28
N LEU A 65 -16.95 -8.32 -23.85
CA LEU A 65 -18.41 -8.29 -23.69
C LEU A 65 -18.88 -9.05 -22.43
N ASP A 66 -18.35 -10.24 -22.18
CA ASP A 66 -18.83 -11.14 -21.12
C ASP A 66 -17.80 -11.49 -20.04
N LEU A 67 -16.53 -11.13 -20.23
CA LEU A 67 -15.49 -11.42 -19.25
C LEU A 67 -15.27 -10.23 -18.32
N ALA A 68 -14.96 -10.52 -17.07
CA ALA A 68 -14.60 -9.52 -16.07
C ALA A 68 -13.40 -10.01 -15.28
N GLU A 69 -12.56 -9.07 -14.85
CA GLU A 69 -11.51 -9.33 -13.89
C GLU A 69 -12.11 -9.81 -12.57
N GLN A 70 -11.33 -10.53 -11.77
CA GLN A 70 -11.79 -11.04 -10.48
C GLN A 70 -10.72 -10.81 -9.42
N PHE A 71 -11.18 -10.44 -8.22
CA PHE A 71 -10.36 -10.55 -7.02
C PHE A 71 -10.41 -11.99 -6.56
N GLU A 72 -9.26 -12.64 -6.60
CA GLU A 72 -9.05 -14.01 -6.15
C GLU A 72 -7.55 -14.22 -5.93
N ARG A 73 -7.20 -15.29 -5.24
CA ARG A 73 -5.81 -15.70 -5.07
C ARG A 73 -5.23 -16.26 -6.38
N PRO A 74 -4.23 -15.61 -7.01
CA PRO A 74 -3.61 -16.14 -8.23
C PRO A 74 -2.84 -17.43 -7.93
N GLN A 75 -3.07 -18.47 -8.72
CA GLN A 75 -2.39 -19.77 -8.61
C GLN A 75 -1.43 -20.00 -9.76
N ARG A 76 -0.23 -20.55 -9.46
CA ARG A 76 0.84 -20.79 -10.45
C ARG A 76 0.44 -21.76 -11.57
N ASP A 77 -0.51 -22.64 -11.31
CA ASP A 77 -0.95 -23.64 -12.27
C ASP A 77 -1.92 -23.08 -13.32
N VAL A 78 -2.61 -21.99 -13.00
CA VAL A 78 -3.75 -21.45 -13.76
C VAL A 78 -3.44 -20.05 -14.32
N CYS A 79 -2.59 -19.29 -13.63
CA CYS A 79 -2.27 -17.90 -13.96
C CYS A 79 -0.94 -17.77 -14.73
N GLN A 80 -1.01 -17.12 -15.89
CA GLN A 80 0.15 -16.68 -16.66
C GLN A 80 0.72 -15.38 -16.06
N GLY A 81 2.05 -15.23 -16.11
CA GLY A 81 2.71 -13.96 -15.79
C GLY A 81 2.74 -13.62 -14.30
N MET A 82 2.68 -14.62 -13.42
CA MET A 82 2.81 -14.40 -11.99
C MET A 82 4.11 -13.66 -11.66
N LYS A 83 3.99 -12.66 -10.80
CA LYS A 83 5.09 -11.82 -10.36
C LYS A 83 5.98 -12.61 -9.40
N PHE A 84 7.27 -12.24 -9.36
CA PHE A 84 8.18 -12.74 -8.32
C PHE A 84 7.90 -12.00 -7.01
N ALA A 85 6.82 -12.40 -6.35
CA ALA A 85 6.26 -11.76 -5.17
C ALA A 85 5.70 -12.82 -4.22
N ASN A 86 5.45 -12.42 -2.96
CA ASN A 86 4.83 -13.31 -1.98
C ASN A 86 3.30 -13.23 -2.05
N TYR A 87 2.64 -14.36 -2.32
CA TYR A 87 1.18 -14.53 -2.39
C TYR A 87 0.61 -15.29 -1.18
N GLU A 88 1.41 -15.50 -0.13
CA GLU A 88 0.98 -16.19 1.09
C GLU A 88 0.16 -15.29 2.02
N LYS A 89 0.25 -13.97 1.85
CA LYS A 89 -0.39 -12.96 2.71
C LYS A 89 -1.79 -12.53 2.25
N ILE A 90 -2.27 -13.09 1.15
CA ILE A 90 -3.62 -12.87 0.62
C ILE A 90 -4.46 -14.12 0.85
N ASP A 91 -5.72 -13.91 1.21
CA ASP A 91 -6.72 -14.95 1.36
C ASP A 91 -7.28 -15.38 -0.01
N GLU A 92 -8.20 -16.35 0.00
CA GLU A 92 -8.83 -16.90 -1.21
C GLU A 92 -9.60 -15.84 -2.02
N ASP A 93 -10.12 -14.81 -1.35
CA ASP A 93 -10.77 -13.65 -1.96
C ASP A 93 -9.80 -12.68 -2.66
N GLY A 94 -8.50 -12.95 -2.58
CA GLY A 94 -7.45 -12.11 -3.16
C GLY A 94 -7.15 -10.86 -2.34
N LEU A 95 -7.62 -10.74 -1.10
CA LEU A 95 -7.33 -9.59 -0.24
C LEU A 95 -6.48 -10.01 0.95
N CYS A 96 -5.68 -9.09 1.48
CA CYS A 96 -4.96 -9.33 2.73
C CYS A 96 -5.85 -9.01 3.93
N CYS A 97 -5.70 -9.73 5.05
CA CYS A 97 -6.48 -9.43 6.24
C CYS A 97 -5.92 -8.21 6.99
N PRO A 98 -6.78 -7.39 7.62
CA PRO A 98 -6.35 -6.40 8.60
C PRO A 98 -5.49 -7.03 9.71
N GLY A 99 -4.43 -6.34 10.12
CA GLY A 99 -3.48 -6.79 11.14
C GLY A 99 -2.28 -7.60 10.61
N VAL A 100 -2.28 -8.00 9.33
CA VAL A 100 -1.16 -8.73 8.72
C VAL A 100 0.00 -7.77 8.47
N ARG A 101 1.22 -8.19 8.81
CA ARG A 101 2.45 -7.44 8.51
C ARG A 101 2.87 -7.67 7.06
N VAL A 102 3.00 -6.59 6.31
CA VAL A 102 3.38 -6.58 4.90
C VAL A 102 4.69 -5.82 4.68
N SER A 103 5.42 -6.21 3.66
CA SER A 103 6.74 -5.72 3.30
C SER A 103 6.88 -5.62 1.79
N GLY A 104 7.90 -4.87 1.35
CA GLY A 104 8.23 -4.74 -0.06
C GLY A 104 8.37 -6.10 -0.76
N GLY A 105 7.56 -6.30 -1.80
CA GLY A 105 7.49 -7.56 -2.55
C GLY A 105 6.33 -8.48 -2.16
N ASP A 106 5.58 -8.16 -1.12
CA ASP A 106 4.33 -8.85 -0.81
C ASP A 106 3.19 -8.35 -1.72
N ILE A 107 2.31 -9.27 -2.11
CA ILE A 107 1.05 -8.95 -2.77
C ILE A 107 0.03 -8.54 -1.71
N ILE A 108 -0.64 -7.42 -1.97
CA ILE A 108 -1.68 -6.86 -1.09
C ILE A 108 -3.08 -7.05 -1.67
N ILE A 109 -3.19 -7.08 -3.00
CA ILE A 109 -4.43 -7.29 -3.74
C ILE A 109 -4.12 -8.29 -4.87
N GLY A 110 -4.64 -9.49 -4.75
CA GLY A 110 -4.70 -10.53 -5.77
C GLY A 110 -5.80 -10.22 -6.78
N LYS A 111 -5.41 -10.08 -8.05
CA LYS A 111 -6.32 -9.76 -9.14
C LYS A 111 -5.93 -10.56 -10.37
N THR A 112 -6.92 -11.18 -10.99
CA THR A 112 -6.73 -11.99 -12.19
C THR A 112 -7.62 -11.51 -13.32
N THR A 113 -7.09 -11.58 -14.53
CA THR A 113 -7.81 -11.25 -15.76
C THR A 113 -7.98 -12.53 -16.57
N PRO A 114 -9.21 -12.93 -16.94
CA PRO A 114 -9.41 -14.08 -17.82
C PRO A 114 -8.77 -13.82 -19.19
N LEU A 115 -8.13 -14.84 -19.76
CA LEU A 115 -7.56 -14.78 -21.10
C LEU A 115 -8.59 -15.26 -22.12
N GLU A 116 -8.85 -14.47 -23.15
CA GLU A 116 -9.61 -14.91 -24.32
C GLU A 116 -8.75 -15.93 -25.09
N ARG A 117 -9.27 -17.13 -25.29
CA ARG A 117 -8.61 -18.15 -26.11
C ARG A 117 -8.85 -17.80 -27.57
N THR A 118 -7.79 -17.52 -28.31
CA THR A 118 -7.90 -17.39 -29.77
C THR A 118 -7.55 -18.74 -30.37
N GLU A 119 -8.26 -19.18 -31.41
CA GLU A 119 -8.04 -20.48 -32.06
C GLU A 119 -6.61 -20.64 -32.64
N GLU A 120 -5.82 -19.57 -32.68
CA GLU A 120 -4.43 -19.51 -33.12
C GLU A 120 -3.38 -19.88 -32.03
N ASP A 121 -3.81 -20.14 -30.78
CA ASP A 121 -2.91 -20.54 -29.67
C ASP A 121 -2.47 -22.02 -29.82
N LEU A 122 -1.63 -22.30 -30.82
CA LEU A 122 -1.09 -23.62 -31.18
C LEU A 122 0.00 -24.14 -30.24
N ASP A 123 0.36 -23.39 -29.19
CA ASP A 123 1.46 -23.73 -28.27
C ASP A 123 0.92 -24.41 -26.99
N PRO A 124 1.13 -25.73 -26.79
CA PRO A 124 0.53 -26.48 -25.68
C PRO A 124 0.95 -25.96 -24.29
N MET A 125 2.04 -25.20 -24.19
CA MET A 125 2.49 -24.55 -22.96
C MET A 125 1.64 -23.33 -22.59
N GLN A 126 1.08 -22.62 -23.58
CA GLN A 126 0.17 -21.48 -23.35
C GLN A 126 -1.27 -21.94 -23.08
N ALA A 127 -1.69 -23.06 -23.66
CA ALA A 127 -3.01 -23.66 -23.47
C ALA A 127 -3.33 -24.04 -22.00
N LYS A 128 -2.31 -24.18 -21.13
CA LYS A 128 -2.48 -24.48 -19.70
C LYS A 128 -3.04 -23.30 -18.91
N PHE A 129 -2.72 -22.06 -19.29
CA PHE A 129 -3.11 -20.88 -18.52
C PHE A 129 -4.48 -20.37 -18.98
N THR A 130 -5.39 -20.14 -18.03
CA THR A 130 -6.72 -19.59 -18.32
C THR A 130 -6.88 -18.15 -17.86
N LYS A 131 -5.97 -17.68 -17.00
CA LYS A 131 -6.00 -16.34 -16.42
C LYS A 131 -4.61 -15.71 -16.49
N ARG A 132 -4.54 -14.39 -16.41
CA ARG A 132 -3.32 -13.59 -16.28
C ARG A 132 -3.30 -12.89 -14.93
N ASP A 133 -2.14 -12.87 -14.28
CA ASP A 133 -1.97 -12.17 -13.01
C ASP A 133 -1.83 -10.64 -13.22
N MET A 134 -2.75 -9.88 -12.61
CA MET A 134 -2.76 -8.42 -12.56
C MET A 134 -2.70 -7.89 -11.12
N SER A 135 -2.22 -8.69 -10.17
CA SER A 135 -2.13 -8.37 -8.75
C SER A 135 -1.37 -7.08 -8.43
N THR A 136 -1.79 -6.36 -7.38
CA THR A 136 -1.09 -5.17 -6.90
C THR A 136 -0.13 -5.54 -5.76
N ARG A 137 1.13 -5.11 -5.89
CA ARG A 137 2.21 -5.37 -4.93
C ARG A 137 2.54 -4.13 -4.08
N MET A 138 3.04 -4.35 -2.87
CA MET A 138 3.62 -3.28 -2.06
C MET A 138 4.90 -2.74 -2.70
N LYS A 139 5.21 -1.45 -2.48
CA LYS A 139 6.46 -0.83 -2.96
C LYS A 139 7.65 -1.43 -2.20
N MET A 140 8.75 -1.74 -2.90
CA MET A 140 9.90 -2.44 -2.29
C MET A 140 10.55 -1.70 -1.11
N SER A 141 10.48 -0.37 -1.08
CA SER A 141 11.11 0.47 -0.04
C SER A 141 10.26 0.63 1.22
N GLU A 142 9.10 -0.01 1.30
CA GLU A 142 8.11 0.23 2.35
C GLU A 142 7.78 -1.07 3.10
N SER A 143 7.43 -0.95 4.36
CA SER A 143 6.88 -2.04 5.17
C SER A 143 5.87 -1.47 6.15
N GLY A 144 4.90 -2.28 6.56
CA GLY A 144 3.80 -1.81 7.39
C GLY A 144 2.89 -2.93 7.85
N ILE A 145 1.76 -2.53 8.41
CA ILE A 145 0.68 -3.42 8.84
C ILE A 145 -0.56 -2.96 8.09
N VAL A 146 -1.36 -3.92 7.61
CA VAL A 146 -2.65 -3.63 6.99
C VAL A 146 -3.59 -3.12 8.09
N ASP A 147 -4.10 -1.90 7.94
CA ASP A 147 -4.97 -1.28 8.94
C ASP A 147 -6.45 -1.58 8.66
N GLN A 148 -6.90 -1.32 7.42
CA GLN A 148 -8.29 -1.47 7.03
C GLN A 148 -8.40 -2.02 5.61
N VAL A 149 -9.36 -2.92 5.40
CA VAL A 149 -9.72 -3.40 4.06
C VAL A 149 -11.18 -3.10 3.83
N MET A 150 -11.45 -2.37 2.75
CA MET A 150 -12.77 -1.95 2.33
C MET A 150 -13.07 -2.55 0.96
N LEU A 151 -14.18 -3.28 0.89
CA LEU A 151 -14.74 -3.77 -0.37
C LEU A 151 -16.07 -3.07 -0.61
N SER A 152 -16.26 -2.54 -1.82
CA SER A 152 -17.49 -1.87 -2.20
C SER A 152 -17.72 -1.99 -3.71
N THR A 153 -18.81 -1.42 -4.20
CA THR A 153 -19.21 -1.43 -5.60
C THR A 153 -19.20 0.00 -6.12
N ASN A 154 -18.61 0.22 -7.29
CA ASN A 154 -18.59 1.54 -7.92
C ASN A 154 -19.95 1.87 -8.56
N GLU A 155 -20.09 3.09 -9.07
CA GLU A 155 -21.32 3.56 -9.74
C GLU A 155 -21.72 2.68 -10.94
N SER A 156 -20.77 1.99 -11.56
CA SER A 156 -20.99 1.07 -12.69
C SER A 156 -21.34 -0.37 -12.27
N GLY A 157 -21.50 -0.64 -10.97
CA GLY A 157 -21.82 -1.98 -10.48
C GLY A 157 -20.61 -2.93 -10.39
N LEU A 158 -19.38 -2.43 -10.59
CA LEU A 158 -18.15 -3.22 -10.53
C LEU A 158 -17.55 -3.19 -9.13
N LYS A 159 -16.99 -4.32 -8.68
CA LYS A 159 -16.34 -4.42 -7.38
C LYS A 159 -15.05 -3.61 -7.37
N PHE A 160 -14.82 -2.82 -6.32
CA PHE A 160 -13.54 -2.18 -6.05
C PHE A 160 -13.13 -2.42 -4.60
N CYS A 161 -11.82 -2.42 -4.37
CA CYS A 161 -11.24 -2.56 -3.04
C CYS A 161 -10.31 -1.39 -2.73
N LYS A 162 -10.21 -1.08 -1.43
CA LYS A 162 -9.21 -0.18 -0.86
C LYS A 162 -8.58 -0.87 0.34
N VAL A 163 -7.27 -1.00 0.31
CA VAL A 163 -6.41 -1.62 1.33
C VAL A 163 -5.41 -0.60 1.84
#